data_AF-A0A497K9W1-F1
#
_entry.id   AF-A0A497K9W1-F1
#
_cell.length_a   1.000
_cell.length_b   1.000
_cell.length_c   1.000
_cell.angle_alpha   90.00
_cell.angle_beta   90.00
_cell.angle_gamma   90.00
#
_symmetry.space_group_name_H-M   'P 1'
#
loop_
_entity.id
_entity.type
_entity.pdbx_description
1 polymer ?
#
loop_
_entity_poly.entity_id
_entity_poly.type
_entity_poly.pdbx_seq_one_letter_code
_entity_poly.pdbx_strand_id
1 'polypeptide(L)'
;MKIPEEFKKYILSELDFVIQKLKDEENPRRKLYYFSASYATLERLMRYSLDPQLLLTHAVLHLCYNTLFNRLNSIMQGDTTIEMPEDYDKKLVEYLVELKNKIAKDEDTYRTLEKFVHLAYQTTGAGYYTKNYLKAIGKEK
;
A
#
# COMPACT_ATOMS: atom_id res chain seq x y z
N MET A 1 -13.00 -3.46 -13.91
CA MET A 1 -12.88 -1.98 -13.97
C MET A 1 -13.17 -1.51 -15.39
N LYS A 2 -13.53 -0.24 -15.61
CA LYS A 2 -13.70 0.35 -16.96
C LYS A 2 -12.56 1.33 -17.23
N ILE A 3 -11.45 0.79 -17.71
CA ILE A 3 -10.21 1.56 -17.96
C ILE A 3 -9.89 1.43 -19.46
N PRO A 4 -9.70 2.53 -20.21
CA PRO A 4 -9.15 2.46 -21.56
C PRO A 4 -7.82 1.68 -21.60
N GLU A 5 -7.63 0.83 -22.60
CA GLU A 5 -6.49 -0.08 -22.68
C GLU A 5 -5.12 0.62 -22.62
N GLU A 6 -5.01 1.81 -23.21
CA GLU A 6 -3.78 2.62 -23.15
C GLU A 6 -3.45 3.05 -21.71
N PHE A 7 -4.46 3.50 -20.95
CA PHE A 7 -4.29 3.86 -19.55
C PHE A 7 -4.03 2.65 -18.68
N LYS A 8 -4.66 1.52 -18.97
CA LYS A 8 -4.41 0.26 -18.27
C LYS A 8 -2.95 -0.15 -18.42
N LYS A 9 -2.41 -0.14 -19.64
CA LYS A 9 -0.98 -0.43 -19.89
C LYS A 9 -0.06 0.50 -19.11
N TYR A 10 -0.38 1.80 -19.08
CA TYR A 10 0.38 2.78 -18.33
C TYR A 10 0.37 2.51 -16.81
N ILE A 11 -0.81 2.22 -16.21
CA ILE A 11 -0.92 1.82 -14.79
C ILE A 11 -0.02 0.62 -14.51
N LEU A 12 -0.12 -0.42 -15.34
CA LEU A 12 0.61 -1.66 -15.13
C LEU A 12 2.14 -1.41 -15.20
N SER A 13 2.62 -0.62 -16.16
CA SER A 13 4.04 -0.28 -16.27
C SER A 13 4.56 0.53 -15.09
N GLU A 14 3.77 1.46 -14.58
CA GLU A 14 4.14 2.28 -13.43
C GLU A 14 4.14 1.45 -12.14
N LEU A 15 3.16 0.56 -11.96
CA LEU A 15 3.16 -0.38 -10.83
C LEU A 15 4.35 -1.33 -10.89
N ASP A 16 4.73 -1.82 -12.07
CA ASP A 16 5.94 -2.63 -12.24
C ASP A 16 7.21 -1.88 -11.85
N PHE A 17 7.32 -0.62 -12.27
CA PHE A 17 8.43 0.24 -11.85
C PHE A 17 8.48 0.41 -10.33
N VAL A 18 7.35 0.71 -9.68
CA VAL A 18 7.26 0.86 -8.22
C VAL A 18 7.65 -0.44 -7.50
N ILE A 19 7.11 -1.58 -7.95
CA ILE A 19 7.42 -2.90 -7.39
C ILE A 19 8.92 -3.18 -7.47
N GLN A 20 9.55 -2.92 -8.61
CA GLN A 20 10.98 -3.12 -8.79
C GLN A 20 11.79 -2.22 -7.86
N LYS A 21 11.44 -0.93 -7.77
CA LYS A 21 12.13 0.01 -6.88
C LYS A 21 11.99 -0.34 -5.40
N LEU A 22 10.86 -0.89 -4.97
CA LEU A 22 10.68 -1.35 -3.60
C LEU A 22 11.53 -2.57 -3.24
N LYS A 23 11.78 -3.46 -4.22
CA LYS A 23 12.64 -4.63 -4.05
C LYS A 23 14.12 -4.24 -3.97
N ASP A 24 14.55 -3.29 -4.79
CA ASP A 24 15.97 -2.91 -4.93
C ASP A 24 16.43 -1.90 -3.87
N GLU A 25 15.52 -1.11 -3.31
CA GLU A 25 15.87 -0.09 -2.31
C GLU A 25 15.98 -0.71 -0.92
N GLU A 26 17.03 -0.35 -0.18
CA GLU A 26 17.24 -0.80 1.21
C GLU A 26 16.78 0.25 2.21
N ASN A 27 16.90 1.54 1.87
CA ASN A 27 16.55 2.62 2.78
C ASN A 27 15.02 2.68 3.01
N PRO A 28 14.52 2.52 4.24
CA PRO A 28 13.08 2.48 4.54
C PRO A 28 12.32 3.72 4.07
N ARG A 29 12.95 4.90 4.18
CA ARG A 29 12.35 6.17 3.78
C ARG A 29 12.22 6.28 2.27
N ARG A 30 13.26 5.86 1.53
CA ARG A 30 13.22 5.80 0.06
C ARG A 30 12.26 4.72 -0.45
N LYS A 31 12.15 3.57 0.23
CA LYS A 31 11.11 2.58 -0.08
C LYS A 31 9.72 3.21 -0.04
N LEU A 32 9.37 3.89 1.06
CA LEU A 32 8.05 4.54 1.15
C LEU A 32 7.87 5.68 0.13
N TYR A 33 8.94 6.40 -0.23
CA TYR A 33 8.90 7.34 -1.35
C TYR A 33 8.55 6.67 -2.68
N TYR A 34 9.13 5.51 -3.00
CA TYR A 34 8.72 4.76 -4.20
C TYR A 34 7.29 4.25 -4.10
N PHE A 35 6.85 3.81 -2.92
CA PHE A 35 5.46 3.42 -2.69
C PHE A 35 4.48 4.55 -2.98
N SER A 36 4.83 5.81 -2.70
CA SER A 36 3.94 6.95 -2.94
C SER A 36 3.61 7.16 -4.43
N ALA A 37 4.48 6.72 -5.33
CA ALA A 37 4.22 6.77 -6.77
C ALA A 37 3.04 5.87 -7.20
N SER A 38 2.71 4.84 -6.41
CA SER A 38 1.58 3.94 -6.72
C SER A 38 0.24 4.67 -6.76
N TYR A 39 -0.04 5.55 -5.80
CA TYR A 39 -1.28 6.34 -5.80
C TYR A 39 -1.15 7.57 -6.72
N ALA A 40 0.02 8.20 -6.82
CA ALA A 40 0.21 9.39 -7.65
C ALA A 40 -0.02 9.11 -9.15
N THR A 41 0.33 7.91 -9.63
CA THR A 41 0.02 7.48 -10.99
C THR A 41 -1.49 7.38 -11.22
N LEU A 42 -2.25 6.88 -10.25
CA LEU A 42 -3.70 6.79 -10.36
C LEU A 42 -4.33 8.19 -10.37
N GLU A 43 -3.87 9.11 -9.53
CA GLU A 43 -4.36 10.50 -9.51
C GLU A 43 -4.26 11.18 -10.88
N ARG A 44 -3.13 11.00 -11.58
CA ARG A 44 -2.92 11.54 -12.94
C ARG A 44 -3.93 11.00 -13.94
N LEU A 45 -4.25 9.71 -13.87
CA LEU A 45 -5.14 9.03 -14.81
C LEU A 45 -6.62 9.30 -14.56
N MET A 46 -6.99 9.49 -13.30
CA MET A 46 -8.38 9.78 -12.92
C MET A 46 -8.89 11.10 -13.50
N ARG A 47 -8.00 11.98 -13.98
CA ARG A 47 -8.35 13.19 -14.75
C ARG A 47 -8.89 12.90 -16.15
N TYR A 48 -8.59 11.72 -16.71
CA TYR A 48 -8.96 11.33 -18.07
C TYR A 48 -10.01 10.22 -18.12
N SER A 49 -10.06 9.36 -17.10
CA SER A 49 -11.03 8.27 -17.01
C SER A 49 -11.33 7.95 -15.54
N LEU A 50 -12.49 8.40 -15.05
CA LEU A 50 -12.92 8.16 -13.68
C LEU A 50 -13.54 6.76 -13.54
N ASP A 51 -12.82 5.85 -12.85
CA ASP A 51 -13.35 4.55 -12.43
C ASP A 51 -13.48 4.52 -10.89
N PRO A 52 -14.65 4.14 -10.32
CA PRO A 52 -14.84 4.15 -8.86
C PRO A 52 -13.87 3.26 -8.08
N GLN A 53 -13.48 2.12 -8.64
CA GLN A 53 -12.57 1.18 -7.98
C GLN A 53 -11.13 1.69 -8.05
N LEU A 54 -10.73 2.36 -9.14
CA LEU A 54 -9.46 3.09 -9.19
C LEU A 54 -9.43 4.29 -8.23
N LEU A 55 -10.55 5.00 -8.05
CA LEU A 55 -10.65 6.09 -7.07
C LEU A 55 -10.40 5.59 -5.66
N LEU A 56 -11.04 4.48 -5.31
CA LEU A 56 -10.84 3.84 -4.02
C LEU A 56 -9.40 3.33 -3.86
N THR A 57 -8.84 2.74 -4.91
CA THR A 57 -7.45 2.28 -4.92
C THR A 57 -6.50 3.45 -4.61
N HIS A 58 -6.67 4.59 -5.29
CA HIS A 58 -5.92 5.81 -4.99
C HIS A 58 -6.08 6.25 -3.53
N ALA A 59 -7.32 6.35 -3.04
CA ALA A 59 -7.59 6.82 -1.69
C ALA A 59 -6.97 5.91 -0.61
N VAL A 60 -7.08 4.59 -0.79
CA VAL A 60 -6.52 3.60 0.14
C VAL A 60 -5.00 3.63 0.11
N LEU A 61 -4.37 3.62 -1.06
CA LEU A 61 -2.91 3.65 -1.16
C LEU A 61 -2.33 4.96 -0.60
N HIS A 62 -2.98 6.09 -0.84
CA HIS A 62 -2.61 7.38 -0.26
C HIS A 62 -2.73 7.38 1.27
N LEU A 63 -3.83 6.85 1.82
CA LEU A 63 -4.00 6.68 3.27
C LEU A 63 -2.87 5.81 3.84
N CYS A 64 -2.64 4.65 3.25
CA CYS A 64 -1.63 3.70 3.74
C CYS A 64 -0.23 4.29 3.69
N TYR A 65 0.12 5.01 2.62
CA TYR A 65 1.40 5.71 2.54
C TYR A 65 1.56 6.71 3.68
N ASN A 66 0.59 7.60 3.90
CA ASN A 66 0.68 8.61 4.95
C ASN A 66 0.79 7.97 6.33
N THR A 67 0.01 6.93 6.61
CA THR A 67 0.07 6.22 7.89
C THR A 67 1.43 5.56 8.12
N LEU A 68 1.97 4.83 7.13
CA LEU A 68 3.28 4.18 7.23
C LEU A 68 4.41 5.20 7.31
N PHE A 69 4.36 6.26 6.52
CA PHE A 69 5.39 7.31 6.48
C PHE A 69 5.42 8.11 7.79
N ASN A 70 4.27 8.44 8.36
CA ASN A 70 4.19 9.07 9.67
C ASN A 70 4.78 8.18 10.76
N ARG A 71 4.45 6.87 10.77
CA ARG A 71 5.07 5.94 11.72
C ARG A 71 6.58 5.89 11.56
N LEU A 72 7.07 5.79 10.33
CA LEU A 72 8.51 5.77 10.07
C LEU A 72 9.20 7.05 10.60
N ASN A 73 8.62 8.22 10.34
CA ASN A 73 9.16 9.48 10.84
C ASN A 73 9.19 9.54 12.37
N SER A 74 8.15 9.07 13.05
CA SER A 74 8.12 9.02 14.51
C SER A 74 9.19 8.07 15.07
N ILE A 75 9.44 6.92 14.43
CA ILE A 75 10.55 6.02 14.80
C ILE A 75 11.90 6.72 14.62
N MET A 76 12.09 7.43 13.49
CA MET A 76 13.31 8.20 13.23
C MET A 76 13.52 9.36 14.23
N GLN A 77 12.47 9.82 14.89
CA GLN A 77 12.51 10.83 15.96
C GLN A 77 12.70 10.23 17.36
N GLY A 78 12.83 8.90 17.47
CA GLY A 78 13.14 8.21 18.73
C GLY A 78 11.93 7.59 19.46
N ASP A 79 10.73 7.60 18.87
CA ASP A 79 9.60 6.86 19.45
C ASP A 79 9.73 5.36 19.19
N THR A 80 9.90 4.60 20.28
CA THR A 80 10.07 3.14 20.30
C THR A 80 8.80 2.38 20.71
N THR A 81 7.67 3.07 20.92
CA THR A 81 6.44 2.48 21.45
C THR A 81 5.76 1.53 20.46
N ILE A 82 5.77 1.89 19.18
CA ILE A 82 5.12 1.15 18.11
C ILE A 82 6.13 0.92 17.00
N GLU A 83 6.46 -0.34 16.78
CA GLU A 83 7.38 -0.78 15.74
C GLU A 83 6.69 -0.91 14.38
N MET A 84 7.49 -0.92 13.31
CA MET A 84 6.98 -1.33 12.00
C MET A 84 6.64 -2.83 12.03
N PRO A 85 5.57 -3.27 11.37
CA PRO A 85 5.25 -4.69 11.25
C PRO A 85 6.40 -5.46 10.61
N GLU A 86 6.61 -6.69 11.07
CA GLU A 86 7.58 -7.59 10.47
C GLU A 86 7.28 -7.80 8.98
N ASP A 87 8.34 -7.76 8.18
CA ASP A 87 8.31 -7.89 6.73
C ASP A 87 7.34 -6.90 6.03
N TYR A 88 7.10 -5.71 6.60
CA TYR A 88 6.15 -4.76 6.02
C TYR A 88 6.49 -4.40 4.56
N ASP A 89 7.77 -4.31 4.22
CA ASP A 89 8.25 -3.96 2.90
C ASP A 89 8.02 -5.10 1.89
N LYS A 90 8.27 -6.35 2.29
CA LYS A 90 7.92 -7.54 1.49
C LYS A 90 6.41 -7.61 1.25
N LYS A 91 5.60 -7.38 2.30
CA LYS A 91 4.13 -7.35 2.21
C LYS A 91 3.64 -6.25 1.26
N LEU A 92 4.24 -5.05 1.30
CA LEU A 92 3.91 -3.98 0.34
C LEU A 92 4.16 -4.43 -1.10
N VAL A 93 5.29 -5.09 -1.37
CA VAL A 93 5.60 -5.65 -2.70
C VAL A 93 4.58 -6.71 -3.11
N GLU A 94 4.28 -7.66 -2.23
CA GLU A 94 3.31 -8.72 -2.49
C GLU A 94 1.93 -8.16 -2.82
N TYR A 95 1.45 -7.20 -2.02
CA TYR A 95 0.12 -6.60 -2.21
C TYR A 95 0.07 -5.74 -3.48
N LEU A 96 1.17 -5.07 -3.86
CA LEU A 96 1.24 -4.35 -5.14
C LEU A 96 1.25 -5.30 -6.34
N VAL A 97 1.96 -6.43 -6.26
CA VAL A 97 1.93 -7.47 -7.29
C VAL A 97 0.52 -8.03 -7.45
N GLU A 98 -0.15 -8.33 -6.33
CA GLU A 98 -1.54 -8.77 -6.33
C GLU A 98 -2.47 -7.72 -6.95
N LEU A 99 -2.36 -6.46 -6.53
CA LEU A 99 -3.17 -5.35 -7.03
C LEU A 99 -2.98 -5.16 -8.54
N LYS A 100 -1.73 -5.17 -9.01
CA LYS A 100 -1.39 -5.08 -10.43
C LYS A 100 -2.05 -6.21 -11.22
N ASN A 101 -1.95 -7.45 -10.73
CA ASN A 101 -2.54 -8.60 -11.39
C ASN A 101 -4.08 -8.53 -11.45
N LYS A 102 -4.73 -8.01 -10.39
CA LYS A 102 -6.17 -7.77 -10.36
C LYS A 102 -6.59 -6.72 -11.39
N ILE A 103 -5.86 -5.59 -11.46
CA ILE A 103 -6.09 -4.54 -12.45
C ILE A 103 -5.93 -5.08 -13.87
N ALA A 104 -4.88 -5.85 -14.15
CA ALA A 104 -4.64 -6.42 -15.47
C ALA A 104 -5.82 -7.29 -15.95
N LYS A 105 -6.41 -8.06 -15.03
CA LYS A 105 -7.51 -9.01 -15.31
C LYS A 105 -8.92 -8.42 -15.16
N ASP A 106 -9.04 -7.11 -14.89
CA ASP A 106 -10.31 -6.46 -14.54
C ASP A 106 -11.04 -7.08 -13.35
N GLU A 107 -10.29 -7.73 -12.46
CA GLU A 107 -10.82 -8.35 -11.26
C GLU A 107 -10.97 -7.34 -10.12
N ASP A 108 -11.82 -7.70 -9.15
CA ASP A 108 -12.04 -6.89 -7.97
C ASP A 108 -10.79 -6.71 -7.10
N THR A 109 -10.54 -5.47 -6.65
CA THR A 109 -9.37 -5.10 -5.85
C THR A 109 -9.64 -4.96 -4.36
N TYR A 110 -10.89 -5.05 -3.88
CA TYR A 110 -11.25 -4.70 -2.50
C TYR A 110 -10.48 -5.51 -1.47
N ARG A 111 -10.35 -6.83 -1.68
CA ARG A 111 -9.61 -7.71 -0.76
C ARG A 111 -8.12 -7.41 -0.72
N THR A 112 -7.55 -6.99 -1.85
CA THR A 112 -6.15 -6.58 -1.89
C THR A 112 -5.94 -5.24 -1.18
N LEU A 113 -6.87 -4.29 -1.37
CA LEU A 113 -6.87 -3.01 -0.66
C LEU A 113 -7.04 -3.19 0.85
N GLU A 114 -7.87 -4.14 1.28
CA GLU A 114 -8.03 -4.50 2.69
C GLU A 114 -6.69 -4.86 3.34
N LYS A 115 -5.84 -5.63 2.64
CA LYS A 115 -4.51 -6.02 3.13
C LYS A 115 -3.59 -4.82 3.36
N PHE A 116 -3.58 -3.84 2.45
CA PHE A 116 -2.85 -2.59 2.65
C PHE A 116 -3.33 -1.84 3.89
N VAL A 117 -4.64 -1.72 4.07
CA VAL A 117 -5.24 -1.03 5.22
C VAL A 117 -4.88 -1.75 6.52
N HIS A 118 -4.96 -3.09 6.58
CA HIS A 118 -4.55 -3.84 7.77
C HIS A 118 -3.07 -3.62 8.10
N LEU A 119 -2.19 -3.68 7.11
CA LEU A 119 -0.76 -3.45 7.30
C LEU A 119 -0.48 -2.04 7.85
N ALA A 120 -1.12 -1.01 7.29
CA ALA A 120 -1.00 0.35 7.78
C ALA A 120 -1.62 0.53 9.16
N TYR A 121 -2.78 -0.08 9.43
CA TYR A 121 -3.48 0.04 10.70
C TYR A 121 -2.64 -0.50 11.87
N GLN A 122 -1.90 -1.59 11.67
CA GLN A 122 -0.99 -2.16 12.67
C GLN A 122 0.08 -1.18 13.19
N THR A 123 0.36 -0.09 12.45
CA THR A 123 1.35 0.92 12.84
C THR A 123 0.75 2.07 13.64
N THR A 124 -0.57 2.07 13.83
CA THR A 124 -1.29 3.02 14.69
C THR A 124 -1.36 2.51 16.13
N GLY A 125 -1.61 3.40 17.10
CA GLY A 125 -1.82 2.98 18.50
C GLY A 125 -2.92 1.93 18.63
N ALA A 126 -4.09 2.19 18.06
CA ALA A 126 -5.24 1.28 18.12
C ALA A 126 -4.94 -0.07 17.45
N GLY A 127 -4.28 -0.07 16.29
CA GLY A 127 -3.93 -1.31 15.60
C GLY A 127 -2.83 -2.11 16.29
N TYR A 128 -1.85 -1.44 16.89
CA TYR A 128 -0.83 -2.09 17.70
C TYR A 128 -1.45 -2.80 18.91
N TYR A 129 -2.34 -2.14 19.66
CA TYR A 129 -3.07 -2.76 20.76
C TYR A 129 -3.94 -3.92 20.28
N THR A 130 -4.66 -3.74 19.17
CA THR A 130 -5.51 -4.80 18.60
C THR A 130 -4.69 -6.04 18.22
N LYS A 131 -3.54 -5.85 17.55
CA LYS A 131 -2.62 -6.93 17.19
C LYS A 131 -2.15 -7.69 18.41
N ASN A 132 -1.64 -6.98 19.42
CA ASN A 132 -1.13 -7.60 20.64
C ASN A 132 -2.22 -8.34 21.42
N TYR A 133 -3.42 -7.79 21.48
CA TYR A 133 -4.58 -8.47 22.08
C TYR A 133 -4.92 -9.76 21.32
N LEU A 134 -5.05 -9.71 19.99
CA LEU A 134 -5.36 -10.89 19.18
C LEU A 134 -4.29 -11.97 19.32
N LYS A 135 -3.01 -11.58 19.36
CA LYS A 135 -1.89 -12.49 19.62
C LYS A 135 -2.01 -13.15 20.99
N ALA A 136 -2.32 -12.38 22.04
CA ALA A 136 -2.47 -12.90 23.40
C ALA A 136 -3.61 -13.94 23.54
N ILE A 137 -4.65 -13.83 22.72
CA ILE A 137 -5.79 -14.77 22.73
C ILE A 137 -5.71 -15.85 21.62
N GLY A 138 -4.59 -15.95 20.90
CA GLY A 138 -4.40 -16.96 19.84
C GLY A 138 -5.29 -16.77 18.61
N LYS A 139 -5.70 -15.52 18.30
CA LYS A 139 -6.56 -15.16 17.16
C LYS A 139 -5.89 -14.20 16.18
N GLU A 140 -4.56 -14.14 16.16
CA GLU A 140 -3.84 -13.38 15.15
C GLU A 140 -4.13 -13.99 13.76
N LYS A 141 -4.60 -13.15 12.83
CA LYS A 141 -4.92 -13.54 11.45
C LYS A 141 -3.78 -13.22 10.52
#